data_AF-A0A7L3QAH0-F1
#
_entry.id   AF-A0A7L3QAH0-F1
#
_cell.length_a   1.000
_cell.length_b   1.000
_cell.length_c   1.000
_cell.angle_alpha   90.00
_cell.angle_beta   90.00
_cell.angle_gamma   90.00
#
_symmetry.space_group_name_H-M   'P 1'
#
loop_
_entity.id
_entity.type
_entity.pdbx_description
1 polymer ?
#
loop_
_entity_poly.entity_id
_entity_poly.type
_entity_poly.pdbx_seq_one_letter_code
_entity_poly.pdbx_strand_id
1 'polypeptide(L)' 'DFQRCQRAMAARGADAAPCQWYYRVYKSLCPTSWVTTWDEAREEGTFPGKI' A
#
# COMPACT_ATOMS: atom_id res chain seq x y z
N ASP A 1 -0.73 -5.20 -3.00
CA ASP A 1 0.54 -5.12 -3.77
C ASP A 1 1.30 -3.83 -3.61
N PHE A 2 0.67 -2.66 -3.75
CA PHE A 2 1.34 -1.38 -3.60
C PHE A 2 2.22 -1.27 -2.34
N GLN A 3 1.65 -1.61 -1.19
CA GLN A 3 2.31 -1.54 0.12
C GLN A 3 3.50 -2.50 0.22
N ARG A 4 3.34 -3.74 -0.29
CA ARG A 4 4.43 -4.73 -0.33
C ARG A 4 5.56 -4.25 -1.22
N CYS A 5 5.22 -3.71 -2.39
CA CYS A 5 6.18 -3.16 -3.35
C CYS A 5 6.94 -1.98 -2.73
N GLN A 6 6.24 -1.01 -2.13
CA GLN A 6 6.88 0.13 -1.48
C GLN A 6 7.85 -0.30 -0.38
N ARG A 7 7.44 -1.25 0.48
CA ARG A 7 8.33 -1.75 1.53
C ARG A 7 9.58 -2.41 0.93
N ALA A 8 9.43 -3.19 -0.13
CA ALA A 8 10.55 -3.82 -0.81
C ALA A 8 11.51 -2.80 -1.44
N MET A 9 10.99 -1.73 -2.06
CA MET A 9 11.83 -0.68 -2.65
C MET A 9 12.56 0.12 -1.57
N ALA A 10 11.87 0.48 -0.47
CA ALA A 10 12.48 1.17 0.67
C ALA A 10 13.60 0.34 1.30
N ALA A 11 13.38 -0.96 1.52
CA ALA A 11 14.39 -1.87 2.07
C ALA A 11 15.61 -2.04 1.15
N ARG A 12 15.43 -1.87 -0.16
CA ARG A 12 16.51 -1.93 -1.15
C ARG A 12 17.15 -0.56 -1.44
N GLY A 13 16.64 0.53 -0.85
CA GLY A 13 17.05 1.89 -1.20
C GLY A 13 16.81 2.26 -2.67
N ALA A 14 15.83 1.62 -3.31
CA ALA A 14 15.52 1.78 -4.73
C ALA A 14 14.30 2.69 -4.96
N ASP A 15 14.17 3.22 -6.18
CA ASP A 15 13.06 4.08 -6.58
C ASP A 15 11.71 3.34 -6.55
N ALA A 16 10.71 3.90 -5.88
CA ALA A 16 9.36 3.35 -5.80
C ALA A 16 8.50 3.56 -7.06
N ALA A 17 9.04 4.17 -8.13
CA ALA A 17 8.33 4.36 -9.40
C ALA A 17 7.64 3.10 -9.94
N PRO A 18 8.22 1.88 -9.89
CA PRO A 18 7.55 0.65 -10.34
C PRO A 18 6.26 0.34 -9.56
N CYS A 19 6.14 0.80 -8.32
CA CYS A 19 4.96 0.57 -7.49
C CYS A 19 3.77 1.45 -7.88
N GLN A 20 3.98 2.52 -8.68
CA GLN A 20 2.92 3.49 -9.00
C GLN A 20 1.77 2.90 -9.81
N TRP A 21 2.02 1.85 -10.59
CA TRP A 21 0.95 1.14 -11.27
C TRP A 21 -0.09 0.61 -10.26
N TYR A 22 0.37 -0.09 -9.22
CA TYR A 22 -0.51 -0.62 -8.17
C TYR A 22 -1.26 0.49 -7.44
N TYR A 23 -0.59 1.63 -7.20
CA TYR A 23 -1.22 2.79 -6.56
C TYR A 23 -2.43 3.29 -7.35
N ARG A 24 -2.25 3.52 -8.64
CA ARG A 24 -3.32 3.99 -9.53
C ARG A 24 -4.46 2.98 -9.60
N VAL A 25 -4.14 1.69 -9.73
CA VAL A 25 -5.13 0.62 -9.81
C VAL A 25 -6.01 0.57 -8.56
N TYR A 26 -5.43 0.51 -7.35
CA TYR A 26 -6.27 0.43 -6.15
C TYR A 26 -7.04 1.73 -5.89
N LYS A 27 -6.49 2.89 -6.23
CA LYS A 27 -7.21 4.18 -6.16
C LYS A 27 -8.42 4.24 -7.08
N SER A 28 -8.39 3.59 -8.24
CA SER A 28 -9.50 3.56 -9.18
C SER A 28 -10.55 2.51 -8.84
N LEU A 29 -10.16 1.38 -8.24
CA LEU A 29 -11.05 0.24 -8.01
C LEU A 29 -11.63 0.21 -6.60
N CYS A 30 -10.85 0.60 -5.58
CA CYS A 30 -11.26 0.47 -4.19
C CYS A 30 -12.03 1.71 -3.73
N PRO A 31 -13.16 1.54 -3.00
CA PRO A 31 -13.83 2.65 -2.33
C PRO A 31 -12.88 3.40 -1.40
N THR A 32 -13.00 4.73 -1.33
CA THR A 32 -12.15 5.55 -0.45
C THR A 32 -12.28 5.15 1.01
N SER A 33 -13.48 4.79 1.47
CA SER A 33 -13.71 4.34 2.86
C SER A 33 -12.89 3.11 3.22
N TRP A 34 -12.76 2.13 2.31
CA TRP A 34 -11.94 0.94 2.55
C TRP A 34 -10.46 1.30 2.67
N VAL A 35 -9.97 2.18 1.79
CA VAL A 35 -8.58 2.65 1.83
C VAL A 35 -8.29 3.35 3.16
N THR A 36 -9.16 4.25 3.61
CA THR A 36 -9.01 4.93 4.91
C THR A 36 -8.95 3.93 6.07
N THR A 37 -9.91 3.00 6.15
CA THR A 37 -9.92 1.98 7.21
C THR A 37 -8.68 1.09 7.19
N TRP A 38 -8.19 0.72 6.01
CA TRP A 38 -6.95 -0.05 5.91
C TRP A 38 -5.72 0.74 6.31
N ASP A 39 -5.67 2.03 6.00
CA ASP A 39 -4.55 2.90 6.40
C ASP A 39 -4.54 3.11 7.92
N GLU A 40 -5.70 3.34 8.55
CA GLU A 40 -5.85 3.38 10.02
C GLU A 40 -5.38 2.07 10.67
N ALA A 41 -5.87 0.92 10.20
CA ALA A 41 -5.48 -0.39 10.73
C ALA A 41 -3.97 -0.67 10.57
N ARG A 42 -3.31 -0.07 9.56
CA ARG A 42 -1.86 -0.21 9.37
C ARG A 42 -1.08 0.69 10.32
N GLU A 43 -1.56 1.89 10.60
CA GLU A 43 -0.97 2.78 11.60
C GLU A 43 -1.09 2.21 13.01
N GLU A 44 -2.23 1.58 13.32
CA GLU A 44 -2.46 0.89 14.60
C GLU A 44 -1.77 -0.48 14.70
N GLY A 45 -1.23 -1.01 13.61
CA GLY A 45 -0.62 -2.34 13.57
C GLY A 45 -1.61 -3.51 13.66
N THR A 46 -2.90 -3.25 13.44
CA THR A 46 -4.00 -4.23 13.48
C THR A 46 -4.38 -4.79 12.11
N PHE A 47 -3.74 -4.32 11.03
CA PHE A 47 -4.02 -4.77 9.67
C PHE A 47 -3.76 -6.28 9.49
N PRO A 48 -4.78 -7.08 9.09
CA PRO A 48 -4.67 -8.54 9.09
C PRO A 48 -3.82 -9.10 7.93
N GLY A 49 -3.58 -8.30 6.89
CA GLY A 49 -2.81 -8.73 5.74
C GLY A 49 -1.30 -8.63 5.97
N LYS A 50 -0.55 -9.66 5.58
CA LYS A 50 0.91 -9.59 5.53
C LYS A 50 1.34 -8.58 4.48
N ILE A 51 1.78 -7.40 4.90
CA ILE A 51 2.48 -6.42 4.05
C ILE A 51 3.94 -6.83 3.93
#